data_AF-A0A7Y7N7R8-F1
#
_entry.id   AF-A0A7Y7N7R8-F1
#
_cell.length_a   1.000
_cell.length_b   1.000
_cell.length_c   1.000
_cell.angle_alpha   90.00
_cell.angle_beta   90.00
_cell.angle_gamma   90.00
#
_symmetry.space_group_name_H-M   'P 1'
#
loop_
_entity.id
_entity.type
_entity.pdbx_description
1 polymer ?
#
loop_
_entity_poly.entity_id
_entity_poly.type
_entity_poly.pdbx_seq_one_letter_code
_entity_poly.pdbx_strand_id
1 'polypeptide(L)'
;MKKIILTTIMLLTATHLNAQEIKLFDPGVLGQATDEAVKLFVATDPKAVEPQTIQVDLENGKYSGVMVHYGRNVTLEQARESLNEKYKKYQQPSFSENKEMGVWRVIDRKFAIQLAKTEDGVRIIYLPFGKEQLK
;
A
#
# COMPACT_ATOMS: atom_id res chain seq x y z
N MET A 1 -4.16 -61.00 1.10
CA MET A 1 -4.16 -59.85 2.04
C MET A 1 -3.51 -58.65 1.37
N LYS A 2 -4.29 -57.67 0.90
CA LYS A 2 -3.77 -56.40 0.33
C LYS A 2 -4.04 -55.28 1.33
N LYS A 3 -2.97 -54.65 1.82
CA LYS A 3 -3.05 -53.46 2.69
C LYS A 3 -3.30 -52.24 1.79
N ILE A 4 -4.42 -51.54 2.00
CA ILE A 4 -4.70 -50.26 1.37
C ILE A 4 -4.17 -49.19 2.32
N ILE A 5 -3.14 -48.46 1.90
CA ILE A 5 -2.61 -47.30 2.61
C ILE A 5 -3.46 -46.11 2.19
N LEU A 6 -4.22 -45.55 3.13
CA LEU A 6 -5.02 -44.35 2.93
C LEU A 6 -4.10 -43.15 3.18
N THR A 7 -3.65 -42.48 2.11
CA THR A 7 -2.87 -41.26 2.21
C THR A 7 -3.81 -40.07 2.37
N THR A 8 -3.94 -39.55 3.59
CA THR A 8 -4.69 -38.32 3.86
C THR A 8 -3.90 -37.13 3.31
N ILE A 9 -4.36 -36.58 2.19
CA ILE A 9 -3.89 -35.29 1.68
C ILE A 9 -4.52 -34.21 2.55
N MET A 10 -3.74 -33.68 3.50
CA MET A 10 -4.11 -32.49 4.27
C MET A 10 -3.94 -31.28 3.34
N LEU A 11 -5.02 -30.92 2.65
CA LEU A 11 -5.07 -29.72 1.82
C LEU A 11 -4.99 -28.52 2.76
N LEU A 12 -3.83 -27.86 2.85
CA LEU A 12 -3.69 -26.56 3.49
C LEU A 12 -4.49 -25.56 2.66
N THR A 13 -5.76 -25.38 2.97
CA THR A 13 -6.50 -24.21 2.52
C THR A 13 -5.94 -23.04 3.30
N ALA A 14 -5.06 -22.27 2.67
CA ALA A 14 -4.74 -20.93 3.13
C ALA A 14 -6.08 -20.20 3.24
N THR A 15 -6.55 -20.01 4.48
CA THR A 15 -7.68 -19.16 4.76
C THR A 15 -7.20 -17.74 4.50
N HIS A 16 -7.27 -17.31 3.23
CA HIS A 16 -7.44 -15.90 2.93
C HIS A 16 -8.80 -15.51 3.53
N LEU A 17 -8.81 -15.26 4.85
CA LEU A 17 -9.78 -14.34 5.42
C LEU A 17 -9.75 -13.15 4.46
N ASN A 18 -10.87 -12.89 3.78
CA ASN A 18 -11.04 -11.77 2.88
C ASN A 18 -10.81 -10.48 3.68
N ALA A 19 -9.55 -10.11 3.88
CA ALA A 19 -9.17 -8.85 4.43
C ALA A 19 -9.60 -7.82 3.39
N GLN A 20 -10.64 -7.06 3.73
CA GLN A 20 -11.23 -6.05 2.89
C GLN A 20 -10.13 -5.13 2.34
N GLU A 21 -10.06 -4.89 1.03
CA GLU A 21 -9.03 -3.99 0.47
C GLU A 21 -9.10 -2.59 1.12
N ILE A 22 -7.99 -1.87 1.14
CA ILE A 22 -7.97 -0.45 1.56
C ILE A 22 -7.97 0.49 0.35
N LYS A 23 -8.57 1.68 0.48
CA LYS A 23 -8.60 2.68 -0.59
C LYS A 23 -7.27 3.41 -0.78
N LEU A 24 -6.38 2.83 -1.56
CA LEU A 24 -5.09 3.45 -1.87
C LEU A 24 -5.24 4.81 -2.57
N PHE A 25 -4.49 5.79 -2.07
CA PHE A 25 -4.36 7.11 -2.68
C PHE A 25 -3.72 7.00 -4.07
N ASP A 26 -4.16 7.82 -5.02
CA ASP A 26 -3.62 7.88 -6.38
C ASP A 26 -2.39 8.80 -6.44
N PRO A 27 -1.17 8.26 -6.61
CA PRO A 27 0.04 9.09 -6.69
C PRO A 27 0.09 9.96 -7.94
N GLY A 28 -0.87 9.81 -8.88
CA GLY A 28 -1.03 10.72 -10.01
C GLY A 28 -1.25 12.18 -9.61
N VAL A 29 -1.70 12.43 -8.38
CA VAL A 29 -1.86 13.79 -7.82
C VAL A 29 -0.52 14.50 -7.60
N LEU A 30 0.57 13.76 -7.36
CA LEU A 30 1.88 14.35 -7.07
C LEU A 30 2.38 15.19 -8.26
N GLY A 31 2.74 16.44 -7.98
CA GLY A 31 3.20 17.44 -8.95
C GLY A 31 2.08 18.20 -9.68
N GLN A 32 0.81 17.82 -9.52
CA GLN A 32 -0.32 18.58 -10.06
C GLN A 32 -0.53 19.88 -9.27
N ALA A 33 -1.14 20.88 -9.93
CA ALA A 33 -1.47 22.14 -9.29
C ALA A 33 -2.74 22.01 -8.43
N THR A 34 -2.86 22.82 -7.37
CA THR A 34 -4.00 22.75 -6.45
C THR A 34 -5.30 23.31 -7.00
N ASP A 35 -5.25 24.03 -8.13
CA ASP A 35 -6.40 24.58 -8.84
C ASP A 35 -6.96 23.61 -9.92
N GLU A 36 -6.32 22.46 -10.10
CA GLU A 36 -6.79 21.40 -11.00
C GLU A 36 -7.64 20.36 -10.23
N ALA A 37 -8.65 19.81 -10.90
CA ALA A 37 -9.44 18.71 -10.35
C ALA A 37 -8.60 17.43 -10.29
N VAL A 38 -8.49 16.82 -9.12
CA VAL A 38 -7.65 15.64 -8.90
C VAL A 38 -8.46 14.41 -8.48
N LYS A 39 -8.03 13.23 -8.94
CA LYS A 39 -8.57 11.94 -8.47
C LYS A 39 -7.74 11.48 -7.26
N LEU A 40 -8.38 11.34 -6.09
CA LEU A 40 -7.67 11.01 -4.86
C LEU A 40 -7.36 9.52 -4.67
N PHE A 41 -8.14 8.61 -5.27
CA PHE A 41 -8.01 7.16 -5.01
C PHE A 41 -7.85 6.36 -6.30
N VAL A 42 -6.94 5.38 -6.32
CA VAL A 42 -6.66 4.57 -7.53
C VAL A 42 -7.90 3.81 -7.99
N ALA A 43 -8.55 3.12 -7.06
CA ALA A 43 -9.78 2.35 -7.29
C ALA A 43 -10.91 2.88 -6.41
N THR A 44 -12.14 2.78 -6.91
CA THR A 44 -13.36 3.22 -6.21
C THR A 44 -14.21 2.02 -5.80
N ASP A 45 -13.60 0.94 -5.30
CA ASP A 45 -14.39 -0.14 -4.71
C ASP A 45 -15.16 0.45 -3.51
N PRO A 46 -16.51 0.50 -3.56
CA PRO A 46 -17.31 1.04 -2.47
C PRO A 46 -17.18 0.23 -1.18
N LYS A 47 -16.66 -1.01 -1.26
CA LYS A 47 -16.40 -1.87 -0.11
C LYS A 47 -14.97 -1.73 0.40
N ALA A 48 -14.06 -1.01 -0.23
CA ALA A 48 -12.72 -0.85 0.33
C ALA A 48 -12.74 0.07 1.56
N VAL A 49 -11.90 -0.21 2.55
CA VAL A 49 -11.79 0.59 3.78
C VAL A 49 -11.27 1.99 3.44
N GLU A 50 -12.02 3.01 3.87
CA GLU A 50 -11.67 4.42 3.71
C GLU A 50 -10.55 4.83 4.67
N PRO A 51 -9.66 5.77 4.28
CA PRO A 51 -8.75 6.38 5.22
C PRO A 51 -9.49 7.28 6.22
N GLN A 52 -8.96 7.39 7.43
CA GLN A 52 -9.45 8.32 8.44
C GLN A 52 -9.02 9.75 8.13
N THR A 53 -7.76 9.91 7.68
CA THR A 53 -7.21 11.22 7.30
C THR A 53 -6.29 11.09 6.10
N ILE A 54 -6.24 12.17 5.32
CA ILE A 54 -5.27 12.39 4.26
C ILE A 54 -4.65 13.77 4.52
N GLN A 55 -3.35 13.81 4.72
CA GLN A 55 -2.57 15.04 4.78
C GLN A 55 -1.79 15.18 3.47
N VAL A 56 -1.77 16.39 2.93
CA VAL A 56 -1.05 16.73 1.72
C VAL A 56 -0.05 17.84 2.00
N ASP A 57 1.16 17.69 1.47
CA ASP A 57 2.20 18.70 1.54
C ASP A 57 2.25 19.45 0.21
N LEU A 58 2.37 20.77 0.27
CA LEU A 58 2.36 21.65 -0.91
C LEU A 58 3.68 22.39 -1.04
N GLU A 59 4.25 22.38 -2.24
CA GLU A 59 5.40 23.21 -2.61
C GLU A 59 5.06 23.98 -3.88
N ASN A 60 5.18 25.31 -3.83
CA ASN A 60 4.90 26.20 -4.97
C ASN A 60 3.53 25.94 -5.63
N GLY A 61 2.49 25.70 -4.81
CA GLY A 61 1.13 25.43 -5.29
C GLY A 61 0.92 24.05 -5.90
N LYS A 62 1.85 23.11 -5.71
CA LYS A 62 1.78 21.75 -6.23
C LYS A 62 1.88 20.71 -5.11
N TYR A 63 1.23 19.57 -5.30
CA TYR A 63 1.33 18.44 -4.37
C TYR A 63 2.75 17.86 -4.36
N SER A 64 3.39 17.86 -3.20
CA SER A 64 4.80 17.45 -3.00
C SER A 64 4.95 16.23 -2.11
N GLY A 65 3.91 15.86 -1.36
CA GLY A 65 3.89 14.70 -0.47
C GLY A 65 2.48 14.39 -0.02
N VAL A 66 2.20 13.13 0.29
CA VAL A 66 0.90 12.71 0.80
C VAL A 66 1.08 11.68 1.90
N MET A 67 0.38 11.87 3.00
CA MET A 67 0.31 10.92 4.11
C MET A 67 -1.15 10.50 4.31
N VAL A 68 -1.39 9.21 4.26
CA VAL A 68 -2.71 8.59 4.42
C VAL A 68 -2.71 7.78 5.71
N HIS A 69 -3.70 8.00 6.56
CA HIS A 69 -3.86 7.26 7.81
C HIS A 69 -5.11 6.39 7.78
N TYR A 70 -4.95 5.14 8.20
CA TYR A 70 -6.04 4.19 8.43
C TYR A 70 -6.05 3.83 9.91
N GLY A 71 -7.26 3.69 10.45
CA GLY A 71 -7.45 3.36 11.86
C GLY A 71 -7.03 1.93 12.21
N ARG A 72 -7.17 1.59 13.50
CA ARG A 72 -6.80 0.30 14.09
C ARG A 72 -7.53 -0.91 13.49
N ASN A 73 -8.59 -0.71 12.72
CA ASN A 73 -9.30 -1.76 11.99
C ASN A 73 -8.54 -2.25 10.75
N VAL A 74 -7.49 -1.53 10.32
CA VAL A 74 -6.60 -1.94 9.22
C VAL A 74 -5.30 -2.47 9.77
N THR A 75 -4.90 -3.67 9.34
CA THR A 75 -3.61 -4.25 9.72
C THR A 75 -2.51 -3.84 8.74
N LEU A 76 -1.25 -3.92 9.19
CA LEU A 76 -0.09 -3.69 8.31
C LEU A 76 -0.07 -4.67 7.14
N GLU A 77 -0.43 -5.94 7.38
CA GLU A 77 -0.45 -7.00 6.38
C GLU A 77 -1.50 -6.73 5.30
N GLN A 78 -2.72 -6.40 5.71
CA GLN A 78 -3.80 -6.00 4.81
C GLN A 78 -3.39 -4.81 3.92
N ALA A 79 -2.82 -3.75 4.52
CA ALA A 79 -2.35 -2.60 3.76
C ALA A 79 -1.20 -2.96 2.81
N ARG A 80 -0.30 -3.85 3.23
CA ARG A 80 0.81 -4.35 2.40
C ARG A 80 0.30 -5.17 1.22
N GLU A 81 -0.70 -6.02 1.42
CA GLU A 81 -1.34 -6.81 0.37
C GLU A 81 -1.98 -5.89 -0.67
N SER A 82 -2.80 -4.93 -0.26
CA SER A 82 -3.40 -3.94 -1.19
C SER A 82 -2.34 -3.15 -1.96
N LEU A 83 -1.25 -2.73 -1.31
CA LEU A 83 -0.13 -2.09 -2.01
C LEU A 83 0.54 -3.04 -3.01
N ASN A 84 0.71 -4.31 -2.65
CA ASN A 84 1.37 -5.30 -3.48
C ASN A 84 0.56 -5.69 -4.72
N GLU A 85 -0.77 -5.66 -4.69
CA GLU A 85 -1.59 -5.85 -5.89
C GLU A 85 -1.20 -4.91 -7.04
N LYS A 86 -0.76 -3.69 -6.70
CA LYS A 86 -0.39 -2.67 -7.68
C LYS A 86 1.12 -2.50 -7.84
N TYR A 87 1.86 -2.62 -6.74
CA TYR A 87 3.25 -2.15 -6.65
C TYR A 87 4.25 -3.23 -6.28
N LYS A 88 3.87 -4.53 -6.16
CA LYS A 88 4.78 -5.60 -5.68
C LYS A 88 6.15 -5.63 -6.37
N LYS A 89 6.21 -5.37 -7.68
CA LYS A 89 7.48 -5.35 -8.43
C LYS A 89 8.47 -4.26 -7.98
N TYR A 90 8.00 -3.25 -7.24
CA TYR A 90 8.79 -2.14 -6.72
C TYR A 90 9.15 -2.30 -5.24
N GLN A 91 8.67 -3.36 -4.58
CA GLN A 91 8.92 -3.59 -3.15
C GLN A 91 10.42 -3.78 -2.89
N GLN A 92 10.95 -3.07 -1.91
CA GLN A 92 12.36 -3.19 -1.53
C GLN A 92 12.58 -4.49 -0.75
N PRO A 93 13.52 -5.36 -1.16
CA PRO A 93 13.74 -6.67 -0.53
C PRO A 93 14.02 -6.59 0.97
N SER A 94 14.76 -5.58 1.42
CA SER A 94 15.08 -5.38 2.84
C SER A 94 13.87 -5.12 3.74
N PHE A 95 12.70 -4.83 3.15
CA PHE A 95 11.47 -4.51 3.86
C PHE A 95 10.31 -5.45 3.55
N SER A 96 10.53 -6.52 2.77
CA SER A 96 9.46 -7.43 2.34
C SER A 96 8.80 -8.15 3.52
N GLU A 97 9.62 -8.62 4.47
CA GLU A 97 9.19 -9.38 5.66
C GLU A 97 9.18 -8.54 6.95
N ASN A 98 9.46 -7.25 6.85
CA ASN A 98 9.48 -6.37 8.01
C ASN A 98 8.05 -6.19 8.57
N LYS A 99 7.88 -6.50 9.86
CA LYS A 99 6.59 -6.51 10.57
C LYS A 99 6.09 -5.13 11.03
N GLU A 100 6.87 -4.09 10.80
CA GLU A 100 6.57 -2.72 11.22
C GLU A 100 6.47 -1.75 10.05
N MET A 101 7.15 -2.04 8.94
CA MET A 101 7.19 -1.13 7.80
C MET A 101 7.41 -1.82 6.45
N GLY A 102 7.01 -1.16 5.38
CA GLY A 102 7.25 -1.57 3.99
C GLY A 102 7.71 -0.39 3.16
N VAL A 103 8.54 -0.64 2.15
CA VAL A 103 9.02 0.40 1.22
C VAL A 103 8.88 -0.09 -0.21
N TRP A 104 8.31 0.75 -1.07
CA TRP A 104 8.23 0.53 -2.52
C TRP A 104 8.87 1.71 -3.23
N ARG A 105 9.66 1.42 -4.25
CA ARG A 105 10.34 2.44 -5.07
C ARG A 105 9.83 2.40 -6.50
N VAL A 106 8.83 3.20 -6.81
CA VAL A 106 8.14 3.22 -8.11
C VAL A 106 8.95 4.05 -9.11
N ILE A 107 10.07 3.48 -9.58
CA ILE A 107 11.13 4.17 -10.34
C ILE A 107 10.66 4.79 -11.66
N ASP A 108 9.74 4.14 -12.37
CA ASP A 108 9.20 4.60 -13.64
C ASP A 108 8.26 5.80 -13.49
N ARG A 109 7.62 5.93 -12.33
CA ARG A 109 6.75 7.05 -11.97
C ARG A 109 7.38 8.05 -11.01
N LYS A 110 8.62 7.82 -10.56
CA LYS A 110 9.45 8.70 -9.73
C LYS A 110 8.84 9.07 -8.38
N PHE A 111 8.29 8.08 -7.67
CA PHE A 111 7.87 8.25 -6.28
C PHE A 111 8.13 7.00 -5.45
N ALA A 112 8.24 7.18 -4.14
CA ALA A 112 8.36 6.13 -3.16
C ALA A 112 7.07 6.02 -2.34
N ILE A 113 6.79 4.82 -1.87
CA ILE A 113 5.73 4.54 -0.90
C ILE A 113 6.39 3.99 0.35
N GLN A 114 6.09 4.57 1.51
CA GLN A 114 6.43 4.01 2.81
C GLN A 114 5.15 3.62 3.54
N LEU A 115 5.04 2.35 3.90
CA LEU A 115 4.04 1.82 4.82
C LEU A 115 4.67 1.74 6.21
N ALA A 116 3.95 2.17 7.25
CA ALA A 116 4.39 2.04 8.63
C ALA A 116 3.22 1.71 9.56
N LYS A 117 3.47 0.85 10.53
CA LYS A 117 2.59 0.65 11.69
C LYS A 117 2.69 1.88 12.60
N THR A 118 1.56 2.25 13.21
CA THR A 118 1.46 3.32 14.20
C THR A 118 0.63 2.82 15.38
N GLU A 119 0.58 3.57 16.49
CA GLU A 119 -0.26 3.24 17.65
C GLU A 119 -1.77 3.25 17.29
N ASP A 120 -2.14 4.07 16.30
CA ASP A 120 -3.54 4.29 15.89
C ASP A 120 -3.96 3.51 14.65
N GLY A 121 -3.09 2.66 14.11
CA GLY A 121 -3.36 1.84 12.93
C GLY A 121 -2.17 1.85 11.98
N VAL A 122 -2.40 2.27 10.74
CA VAL A 122 -1.42 2.19 9.67
C VAL A 122 -1.31 3.53 8.94
N ARG A 123 -0.08 3.89 8.57
CA ARG A 123 0.22 5.09 7.79
C ARG A 123 0.90 4.71 6.48
N ILE A 124 0.47 5.34 5.39
CA ILE A 124 1.08 5.21 4.07
C ILE A 124 1.52 6.60 3.61
N ILE A 125 2.80 6.75 3.28
CA ILE A 125 3.38 8.01 2.81
C ILE A 125 3.80 7.85 1.35
N TYR A 126 3.41 8.80 0.51
CA TYR A 126 3.79 8.90 -0.89
C TYR A 126 4.69 10.13 -1.08
N LEU A 127 5.92 9.91 -1.56
CA LEU A 127 6.91 10.98 -1.74
C LEU A 127 7.51 10.92 -3.15
N PRO A 128 7.49 12.01 -3.92
CA PRO A 128 8.19 12.09 -5.18
C PRO A 128 9.71 12.08 -4.94
N PHE A 129 10.47 11.57 -5.91
CA PHE A 129 11.92 11.72 -5.90
C PHE A 129 12.48 12.19 -7.24
N GLY A 130 13.52 13.01 -7.18
CA GLY A 130 14.24 13.50 -8.34
C GLY A 130 15.12 12.44 -9.01
N LYS A 131 15.64 12.75 -10.21
CA LYS A 131 16.54 11.86 -10.97
C LYS A 131 17.79 11.45 -10.20
N GLU A 132 18.29 12.30 -9.31
CA GLU A 132 19.53 12.07 -8.58
C GLU A 132 19.45 10.94 -7.56
N GLN A 133 18.24 10.54 -7.16
CA GLN A 133 18.05 9.52 -6.15
C GLN A 133 18.05 8.10 -6.74
N LEU A 134 17.99 7.93 -8.06
CA LEU A 134 17.84 6.62 -8.76
C LEU A 134 19.07 5.69 -8.73
N LYS A 135 20.06 5.97 -7.88
CA LYS A 135 21.26 5.15 -7.71
C LYS A 135 20.98 3.87 -6.94
#